data_AF-A0AAU9TN21-F1
#
_entry.id   AF-A0AAU9TN21-F1
#
_cell.length_a   1.000
_cell.length_b   1.000
_cell.length_c   1.000
_cell.angle_alpha   90.00
_cell.angle_beta   90.00
_cell.angle_gamma   90.00
#
_symmetry.space_group_name_H-M   'P 1'
#
loop_
_entity.id
_entity.type
_entity.pdbx_description
1 polymer ?
#
loop_
_entity_poly.entity_id
_entity_poly.type
_entity_poly.pdbx_seq_one_letter_code
_entity_poly.pdbx_strand_id
1 'polypeptide(L)'
;MSSIELSQNNNVATKLKFIYTKSSDTSTESSLEECIFESSKIYRQHQDVRKISQTNYGDLCTQYVPLSASSVFRHPYYNYPGVVDPGIKEALLHPEPQVIYPDDGQELYLALCKETGLSPIRSFYKELLKEKVNLKYYGVSQTGFRAIAISLKDNKYVKVIDLTDNWMNEDACFHLGEMLIENISLRELNLCGCRIGPEGAKRMFANLHINNTLQKVDLTKNYLGDAGVDYLTKAIFRGSNLRNITLCYNNLTAKALVILTEAFETHNKLTHLDLSWNTIVSPNAVFNLCTRLSENTVFEELNLSWTSLSGLRVGKAIKTLLTSQSLKYLNLSNNKLSDVAIKQIANGLENNRSLSTLDISYNPLTPKDALLLLLCLRNRKVKLQKLLLENIFVTAEFLELRREILSLKYRKYAVITWGGLIPKFTPVGADMRDIVLNRANAICSKSKKSVDIALIILELYKENKEPMDVKVFAKALRTNSVFLDEGLLEELSNSFAGPALGTGKTVNMVKLVDYLKRKWPDRQLPPTPPPVESEGKNKTKTDKKK
;
A
#
# COMPACT_ATOMS: atom_id res chain seq x y z
N MET A 1 -1.48 -52.20 -59.85
CA MET A 1 -2.16 -53.39 -59.31
C MET A 1 -3.21 -52.88 -58.32
N SER A 2 -4.44 -52.69 -58.81
CA SER A 2 -5.64 -53.53 -58.53
C SER A 2 -6.23 -53.23 -57.14
N SER A 3 -7.50 -52.94 -56.87
CA SER A 3 -8.81 -52.78 -57.53
C SER A 3 -9.75 -52.20 -56.42
N ILE A 4 -10.71 -51.28 -56.66
CA ILE A 4 -12.19 -51.47 -56.69
C ILE A 4 -12.72 -52.35 -55.50
N GLU A 5 -13.63 -51.97 -54.58
CA GLU A 5 -15.00 -51.41 -54.75
C GLU A 5 -15.70 -50.95 -53.42
N LEU A 6 -16.48 -49.84 -53.52
CA LEU A 6 -17.77 -49.41 -52.89
C LEU A 6 -18.26 -49.80 -51.46
N SER A 7 -18.70 -48.79 -50.67
CA SER A 7 -20.15 -48.50 -50.48
C SER A 7 -20.49 -47.26 -49.62
N GLN A 8 -21.29 -46.36 -50.25
CA GLN A 8 -22.42 -45.53 -49.76
C GLN A 8 -22.27 -44.34 -48.78
N ASN A 9 -22.55 -43.14 -49.34
CA ASN A 9 -23.41 -42.02 -48.89
C ASN A 9 -23.23 -41.48 -47.44
N ASN A 10 -23.06 -40.16 -47.16
CA ASN A 10 -23.83 -39.02 -47.64
C ASN A 10 -23.18 -37.67 -47.19
N ASN A 11 -23.48 -36.61 -47.95
CA ASN A 11 -23.04 -35.21 -47.85
C ASN A 11 -23.35 -34.49 -46.52
N VAL A 12 -22.51 -33.51 -46.13
CA VAL A 12 -22.81 -32.04 -46.13
C VAL A 12 -21.51 -31.24 -45.82
N ALA A 13 -21.16 -30.32 -46.73
CA ALA A 13 -20.22 -29.20 -46.58
C ALA A 13 -21.06 -27.89 -46.65
N THR A 14 -20.68 -26.67 -46.27
CA THR A 14 -19.39 -25.98 -46.10
C THR A 14 -19.65 -24.63 -45.38
N LYS A 15 -18.60 -24.11 -44.73
CA LYS A 15 -18.41 -22.74 -44.23
C LYS A 15 -18.55 -21.65 -45.33
N LEU A 16 -18.92 -20.43 -44.95
CA LEU A 16 -18.67 -19.22 -45.74
C LEU A 16 -18.03 -18.09 -44.90
N LYS A 17 -16.93 -17.56 -45.45
CA LYS A 17 -16.20 -16.32 -45.08
C LYS A 17 -16.71 -15.17 -45.97
N PHE A 18 -16.82 -13.96 -45.44
CA PHE A 18 -17.07 -12.74 -46.21
C PHE A 18 -15.78 -11.96 -46.50
N ILE A 19 -15.71 -11.37 -47.70
CA ILE A 19 -14.70 -10.41 -48.18
C ILE A 19 -15.42 -9.11 -48.55
N TYR A 20 -14.84 -7.97 -48.18
CA TYR A 20 -15.26 -6.59 -48.46
C TYR A 20 -14.90 -6.13 -49.87
N THR A 21 -15.70 -5.23 -50.46
CA THR A 21 -15.22 -4.15 -51.34
C THR A 21 -16.12 -2.90 -51.31
N LYS A 22 -15.48 -1.75 -51.57
CA LYS A 22 -15.88 -0.33 -51.46
C LYS A 22 -16.36 0.25 -52.81
N SER A 23 -16.98 1.45 -52.76
CA SER A 23 -17.10 2.56 -53.76
C SER A 23 -18.56 2.96 -54.02
N SER A 24 -18.98 4.20 -54.34
CA SER A 24 -18.46 5.57 -54.34
C SER A 24 -19.61 6.50 -54.83
N ASP A 25 -19.69 7.72 -54.30
CA ASP A 25 -20.34 8.97 -54.75
C ASP A 25 -21.43 8.99 -55.86
N THR A 26 -22.58 9.66 -55.59
CA THR A 26 -22.95 11.01 -56.09
C THR A 26 -24.46 11.31 -55.91
N SER A 27 -24.73 12.60 -55.74
CA SER A 27 -25.98 13.33 -55.45
C SER A 27 -27.17 13.11 -56.41
N THR A 28 -28.40 13.12 -55.87
CA THR A 28 -29.47 14.12 -56.16
C THR A 28 -30.71 13.84 -55.30
N GLU A 29 -31.33 14.91 -54.80
CA GLU A 29 -32.53 14.95 -53.95
C GLU A 29 -33.78 14.33 -54.60
N SER A 30 -34.56 13.54 -53.85
CA SER A 30 -35.95 13.87 -53.47
C SER A 30 -36.80 12.62 -53.12
N SER A 31 -37.73 12.86 -52.20
CA SER A 31 -38.91 12.07 -51.80
C SER A 31 -38.70 10.73 -51.07
N LEU A 32 -38.87 10.83 -49.74
CA LEU A 32 -39.36 9.77 -48.85
C LEU A 32 -40.66 9.15 -49.39
N GLU A 33 -40.60 7.94 -49.94
CA GLU A 33 -41.70 6.96 -49.96
C GLU A 33 -41.25 5.70 -50.73
N GLU A 34 -40.36 4.89 -50.14
CA GLU A 34 -40.14 3.50 -50.60
C GLU A 34 -39.16 2.79 -49.67
N CYS A 35 -39.65 2.22 -48.55
CA CYS A 35 -38.88 1.26 -47.74
C CYS A 35 -39.75 0.50 -46.72
N ILE A 36 -40.84 -0.15 -47.13
CA ILE A 36 -41.40 -1.28 -46.34
C ILE A 36 -41.98 -2.32 -47.31
N PHE A 37 -41.28 -3.42 -47.54
CA PHE A 37 -41.78 -4.81 -47.46
C PHE A 37 -40.71 -5.78 -47.98
N GLU A 38 -40.22 -6.65 -47.09
CA GLU A 38 -39.93 -8.08 -47.27
C GLU A 38 -38.71 -8.53 -46.45
N SER A 39 -38.98 -9.01 -45.24
CA SER A 39 -38.09 -9.93 -44.54
C SER A 39 -38.87 -11.20 -44.22
N SER A 40 -38.70 -12.21 -45.07
CA SER A 40 -39.01 -13.60 -44.72
C SER A 40 -37.72 -14.40 -44.77
N LYS A 41 -37.64 -15.41 -43.87
CA LYS A 41 -36.57 -16.41 -43.68
C LYS A 41 -35.44 -15.92 -42.74
N ILE A 42 -35.08 -16.59 -41.63
CA ILE A 42 -35.03 -18.04 -41.41
C ILE A 42 -34.60 -18.37 -39.93
N TYR A 43 -34.89 -19.60 -39.51
CA TYR A 43 -34.37 -20.41 -38.39
C TYR A 43 -35.05 -20.43 -36.99
N ARG A 44 -35.81 -21.52 -36.80
CA ARG A 44 -36.03 -22.26 -35.55
C ARG A 44 -34.80 -23.10 -35.17
N GLN A 45 -34.55 -23.25 -33.87
CA GLN A 45 -34.04 -24.43 -33.12
C GLN A 45 -33.63 -23.91 -31.72
N HIS A 46 -33.96 -24.46 -30.54
CA HIS A 46 -34.37 -25.77 -30.03
C HIS A 46 -35.27 -25.54 -28.79
N GLN A 47 -36.38 -26.29 -28.65
CA GLN A 47 -36.61 -27.29 -27.58
C GLN A 47 -36.23 -26.83 -26.16
N ASP A 48 -37.22 -26.58 -25.29
CA ASP A 48 -37.68 -27.61 -24.36
C ASP A 48 -38.93 -27.21 -23.56
N VAL A 49 -39.56 -28.25 -23.00
CA VAL A 49 -40.65 -28.28 -22.02
C VAL A 49 -42.09 -28.23 -22.56
N ARG A 50 -42.65 -29.45 -22.60
CA ARG A 50 -44.07 -29.75 -22.74
C ARG A 50 -44.86 -29.29 -21.50
N LYS A 51 -46.07 -28.78 -21.80
CA LYS A 51 -47.31 -28.78 -21.00
C LYS A 51 -47.35 -27.80 -19.81
N ILE A 52 -48.12 -26.72 -19.97
CA ILE A 52 -49.42 -26.53 -19.31
C ILE A 52 -50.34 -25.78 -20.28
N SER A 53 -51.59 -26.23 -20.28
CA SER A 53 -52.74 -25.86 -21.08
C SER A 53 -53.18 -24.39 -20.95
N GLN A 54 -53.52 -23.79 -22.09
CA GLN A 54 -54.72 -22.97 -22.37
C GLN A 54 -55.22 -22.10 -21.20
N THR A 55 -55.16 -20.76 -21.29
CA THR A 55 -56.12 -19.98 -22.10
C THR A 55 -55.67 -18.50 -22.19
N ASN A 56 -55.03 -18.11 -23.30
CA ASN A 56 -54.93 -16.71 -23.72
C ASN A 56 -56.14 -16.41 -24.63
N TYR A 57 -57.15 -15.71 -24.11
CA TYR A 57 -58.06 -14.95 -24.96
C TYR A 57 -57.44 -13.58 -25.21
N GLY A 58 -56.79 -13.43 -26.37
CA GLY A 58 -56.23 -12.16 -26.83
C GLY A 58 -55.48 -12.29 -28.16
N ASP A 59 -54.84 -13.43 -28.39
CA ASP A 59 -53.93 -13.63 -29.53
C ASP A 59 -54.59 -14.13 -30.82
N LEU A 60 -55.92 -14.15 -30.90
CA LEU A 60 -56.66 -14.60 -32.10
C LEU A 60 -57.24 -13.46 -32.96
N CYS A 61 -57.09 -12.19 -32.56
CA CYS A 61 -57.76 -11.07 -33.24
C CYS A 61 -56.85 -10.12 -34.04
N THR A 62 -55.53 -10.30 -34.07
CA THR A 62 -54.62 -9.38 -34.78
C THR A 62 -53.87 -10.01 -35.96
N GLN A 63 -54.04 -11.30 -36.22
CA GLN A 63 -53.23 -11.99 -37.22
C GLN A 63 -53.71 -11.84 -38.67
N TYR A 64 -54.86 -11.20 -38.93
CA TYR A 64 -55.37 -11.00 -40.28
C TYR A 64 -56.21 -9.73 -40.44
N VAL A 65 -55.60 -8.53 -40.47
CA VAL A 65 -56.04 -7.49 -41.43
C VAL A 65 -54.92 -6.46 -41.70
N PRO A 66 -54.48 -6.25 -42.95
CA PRO A 66 -53.85 -5.00 -43.35
C PRO A 66 -54.98 -3.99 -43.62
N LEU A 67 -55.31 -3.17 -42.61
CA LEU A 67 -56.21 -2.02 -42.81
C LEU A 67 -55.36 -0.79 -43.07
N SER A 68 -55.32 -0.36 -44.32
CA SER A 68 -55.10 1.05 -44.64
C SER A 68 -56.12 1.89 -43.85
N ALA A 69 -55.71 3.05 -43.34
CA ALA A 69 -56.57 3.94 -42.52
C ALA A 69 -57.89 4.33 -43.22
N SER A 70 -58.00 4.13 -44.54
CA SER A 70 -59.20 4.33 -45.34
C SER A 70 -60.22 3.17 -45.31
N SER A 71 -59.91 2.02 -44.70
CA SER A 71 -60.74 0.80 -44.77
C SER A 71 -61.43 0.40 -43.46
N VAL A 72 -61.44 1.26 -42.43
CA VAL A 72 -62.25 1.00 -41.23
C VAL A 72 -63.72 1.01 -41.66
N PHE A 73 -64.34 -0.17 -41.73
CA PHE A 73 -65.78 -0.30 -41.94
C PHE A 73 -66.50 0.47 -40.83
N ARG A 74 -67.03 1.65 -41.18
CA ARG A 74 -67.88 2.44 -40.28
C ARG A 74 -69.15 1.62 -40.05
N HIS A 75 -69.37 1.21 -38.81
CA HIS A 75 -70.63 0.55 -38.44
C HIS A 75 -71.78 1.56 -38.71
N PRO A 76 -72.86 1.20 -39.45
CA PRO A 76 -73.89 2.16 -39.91
C PRO A 76 -74.57 2.94 -38.78
N TYR A 77 -74.50 2.44 -37.55
CA TYR A 77 -75.15 2.99 -36.36
C TYR A 77 -74.18 3.54 -35.31
N TYR A 78 -72.86 3.40 -35.51
CA TYR A 78 -71.85 3.92 -34.58
C TYR A 78 -70.86 4.77 -35.35
N ASN A 79 -71.13 6.08 -35.37
CA ASN A 79 -70.20 7.07 -35.88
C ASN A 79 -69.17 7.35 -34.78
N TYR A 80 -68.01 6.69 -34.83
CA TYR A 80 -66.89 7.11 -34.00
C TYR A 80 -66.54 8.55 -34.38
N PRO A 81 -66.65 9.53 -33.47
CA PRO A 81 -66.22 10.87 -33.78
C PRO A 81 -64.76 10.80 -34.21
N GLY A 82 -64.43 11.40 -35.35
CA GLY A 82 -63.03 11.49 -35.78
C GLY A 82 -62.22 12.07 -34.64
N VAL A 83 -61.11 11.43 -34.29
CA VAL A 83 -60.22 11.95 -33.26
C VAL A 83 -59.87 13.38 -33.65
N VAL A 84 -60.34 14.34 -32.85
CA VAL A 84 -60.05 15.76 -33.09
C VAL A 84 -58.54 15.89 -32.97
N ASP A 85 -57.93 16.52 -33.98
CA ASP A 85 -56.49 16.74 -34.01
C ASP A 85 -56.08 17.41 -32.69
N PRO A 86 -55.24 16.78 -31.84
CA PRO A 86 -54.85 17.33 -30.54
C PRO A 86 -53.89 18.52 -30.67
N GLY A 87 -53.83 19.16 -31.83
CA GLY A 87 -52.93 20.27 -32.15
C GLY A 87 -51.67 19.84 -32.92
N ILE A 88 -51.64 18.64 -33.53
CA ILE A 88 -50.47 18.14 -34.27
C ILE A 88 -50.21 19.02 -35.49
N LYS A 89 -51.26 19.39 -36.26
CA LYS A 89 -51.09 20.30 -37.40
C LYS A 89 -50.58 21.67 -36.99
N GLU A 90 -51.03 22.18 -35.84
CA GLU A 90 -50.60 23.49 -35.33
C GLU A 90 -49.14 23.43 -34.85
N ALA A 91 -48.74 22.36 -34.16
CA ALA A 91 -47.35 22.11 -33.76
C ALA A 91 -46.39 21.93 -34.95
N LEU A 92 -46.86 21.36 -36.07
CA LEU A 92 -46.06 21.23 -37.29
C LEU A 92 -45.90 22.56 -38.05
N LEU A 93 -46.91 23.43 -38.01
CA LEU A 93 -46.88 24.75 -38.66
C LEU A 93 -46.09 25.78 -37.85
N HIS A 94 -46.06 25.63 -36.53
CA HIS A 94 -45.35 26.50 -35.60
C HIS A 94 -44.41 25.68 -34.71
N PRO A 95 -43.29 25.17 -35.26
CA PRO A 95 -42.30 24.47 -34.44
C PRO A 95 -41.82 25.42 -33.33
N GLU A 96 -41.77 24.92 -32.11
CA GLU A 96 -41.25 25.70 -30.98
C GLU A 96 -39.82 26.19 -31.30
N PRO A 97 -39.52 27.47 -31.08
CA PRO A 97 -38.20 28.01 -31.39
C PRO A 97 -37.14 27.28 -30.56
N GLN A 98 -36.11 26.76 -31.23
CA GLN A 98 -34.99 26.11 -30.55
C GLN A 98 -34.26 27.14 -29.67
N VAL A 99 -34.21 26.89 -28.37
CA VAL A 99 -33.47 27.72 -27.42
C VAL A 99 -31.98 27.42 -27.56
N ILE A 100 -31.22 28.39 -28.05
CA ILE A 100 -29.76 28.30 -28.16
C ILE A 100 -29.16 28.83 -26.86
N TYR A 101 -28.38 28.00 -26.17
CA TYR A 101 -27.68 28.38 -24.95
C TYR A 101 -26.23 28.78 -25.25
N PRO A 102 -25.62 29.66 -24.43
CA PRO A 102 -24.19 29.94 -24.53
C PRO A 102 -23.33 28.72 -24.18
N ASP A 103 -22.13 28.66 -24.78
CA ASP A 103 -21.12 27.62 -24.52
C ASP A 103 -20.56 27.62 -23.07
N ASP A 104 -20.99 28.54 -22.21
CA ASP A 104 -20.61 28.53 -20.79
C ASP A 104 -21.36 27.48 -19.96
N GLY A 105 -22.49 26.98 -20.47
CA GLY A 105 -23.33 25.98 -19.80
C GLY A 105 -24.13 26.52 -18.62
N GLN A 106 -24.07 27.81 -18.30
CA GLN A 106 -24.74 28.39 -17.12
C GLN A 106 -26.27 28.42 -17.29
N GLU A 107 -26.74 29.01 -18.38
CA GLU A 107 -28.18 29.09 -18.69
C GLU A 107 -28.77 27.71 -18.96
N LEU A 108 -28.01 26.86 -19.66
CA LEU A 108 -28.37 25.46 -19.91
C LEU A 108 -28.55 24.69 -18.59
N TYR A 109 -27.63 24.86 -17.63
CA TYR A 109 -27.75 24.22 -16.31
C TYR A 109 -29.01 24.67 -15.56
N LEU A 110 -29.35 25.98 -15.58
CA LEU A 110 -30.56 26.50 -14.93
C LEU A 110 -31.84 25.98 -15.60
N ALA A 111 -31.85 25.91 -16.94
CA ALA A 111 -32.97 25.34 -17.69
C ALA A 111 -33.17 23.86 -17.37
N LEU A 112 -32.09 23.06 -17.35
CA LEU A 112 -32.13 21.65 -16.99
C LEU A 112 -32.59 21.45 -15.54
N CYS A 113 -32.15 22.29 -14.60
CA CYS A 113 -32.63 22.23 -13.22
C CYS A 113 -34.12 22.52 -13.13
N LYS A 114 -34.63 23.50 -13.90
CA LYS A 114 -36.06 23.83 -13.95
C LYS A 114 -36.88 22.69 -14.55
N GLU A 115 -36.41 22.09 -15.64
CA GLU A 115 -37.06 20.95 -16.31
C GLU A 115 -37.15 19.73 -15.39
N THR A 116 -36.07 19.44 -14.65
CA THR A 116 -35.98 18.26 -13.78
C THR A 116 -36.47 18.50 -12.35
N GLY A 117 -36.93 19.72 -12.02
CA GLY A 117 -37.35 20.09 -10.67
C GLY A 117 -36.22 20.11 -9.63
N LEU A 118 -34.96 20.24 -10.07
CA LEU A 118 -33.80 20.30 -9.22
C LEU A 118 -33.55 21.72 -8.69
N SER A 119 -33.10 21.82 -7.45
CA SER A 119 -32.58 23.07 -6.91
C SER A 119 -31.16 23.33 -7.46
N PRO A 120 -30.92 24.42 -8.20
CA PRO A 120 -29.61 24.69 -8.79
C PRO A 120 -28.52 24.84 -7.73
N ILE A 121 -27.39 24.17 -7.94
CA ILE A 121 -26.22 24.30 -7.08
C ILE A 121 -25.53 25.64 -7.42
N ARG A 122 -25.67 26.62 -6.53
CA ARG A 122 -25.17 27.99 -6.74
C ARG A 122 -23.64 28.05 -6.93
N SER A 123 -22.89 27.19 -6.25
CA SER A 123 -21.43 27.08 -6.42
C SER A 123 -21.08 26.60 -7.82
N PHE A 124 -21.69 25.50 -8.27
CA PHE A 124 -21.52 24.96 -9.62
C PHE A 124 -21.80 26.00 -10.70
N TYR A 125 -22.95 26.68 -10.63
CA TYR A 125 -23.32 27.74 -11.58
C TYR A 125 -22.20 28.79 -11.71
N LYS A 126 -21.65 29.28 -10.58
CA LYS A 126 -20.56 30.28 -10.60
C LYS A 126 -19.22 29.71 -11.07
N GLU A 127 -18.98 28.41 -10.86
CA GLU A 127 -17.72 27.74 -11.17
C GLU A 127 -17.64 27.26 -12.63
N LEU A 128 -18.76 27.22 -13.36
CA LEU A 128 -18.78 26.96 -14.81
C LEU A 128 -17.98 27.97 -15.65
N LEU A 129 -17.77 29.19 -15.13
CA LEU A 129 -16.93 30.23 -15.73
C LEU A 129 -15.47 30.20 -15.25
N LYS A 130 -15.12 29.24 -14.38
CA LYS A 130 -13.79 29.11 -13.78
C LYS A 130 -13.09 27.85 -14.29
N GLU A 131 -11.79 27.77 -14.07
CA GLU A 131 -11.01 26.59 -14.45
C GLU A 131 -11.28 25.37 -13.56
N LYS A 132 -11.77 25.58 -12.33
CA LYS A 132 -11.97 24.51 -11.35
C LYS A 132 -13.39 24.54 -10.78
N VAL A 133 -14.04 23.39 -10.85
CA VAL A 133 -15.32 23.09 -10.21
C VAL A 133 -15.07 22.16 -9.02
N ASN A 134 -15.60 22.53 -7.86
CA ASN A 134 -15.45 21.75 -6.63
C ASN A 134 -16.82 21.39 -6.04
N LEU A 135 -17.22 20.15 -6.25
CA LEU A 135 -18.46 19.58 -5.73
C LEU A 135 -18.21 18.39 -4.80
N LYS A 136 -17.15 18.43 -3.98
CA LYS A 136 -16.90 17.40 -2.97
C LYS A 136 -18.01 17.30 -1.93
N TYR A 137 -18.45 16.09 -1.62
CA TYR A 137 -19.43 15.81 -0.55
C TYR A 137 -20.78 16.51 -0.71
N TYR A 138 -21.16 16.93 -1.92
CA TYR A 138 -22.43 17.65 -2.13
C TYR A 138 -23.66 16.73 -2.13
N GLY A 139 -23.49 15.42 -2.27
CA GLY A 139 -24.60 14.47 -2.36
C GLY A 139 -25.43 14.69 -3.62
N VAL A 140 -24.76 14.92 -4.75
CA VAL A 140 -25.41 15.17 -6.05
C VAL A 140 -26.31 13.99 -6.42
N SER A 141 -27.58 14.29 -6.74
CA SER A 141 -28.54 13.28 -7.20
C SER A 141 -28.19 12.80 -8.62
N GLN A 142 -28.72 11.65 -9.02
CA GLN A 142 -28.50 11.07 -10.36
C GLN A 142 -28.94 12.02 -11.49
N THR A 143 -30.09 12.67 -11.31
CA THR A 143 -30.58 13.72 -12.22
C THR A 143 -29.70 14.97 -12.18
N GLY A 144 -29.13 15.29 -11.02
CA GLY A 144 -28.12 16.36 -10.88
C GLY A 144 -26.85 16.07 -11.68
N PHE A 145 -26.36 14.84 -11.68
CA PHE A 145 -25.23 14.43 -12.53
C PHE A 145 -25.54 14.57 -14.01
N ARG A 146 -26.75 14.21 -14.44
CA ARG A 146 -27.18 14.44 -15.83
C ARG A 146 -27.12 15.93 -16.19
N ALA A 147 -27.68 16.81 -15.34
CA ALA A 147 -27.65 18.25 -15.57
C ALA A 147 -26.22 18.80 -15.61
N ILE A 148 -25.36 18.38 -14.69
CA ILE A 148 -23.94 18.76 -14.64
C ILE A 148 -23.21 18.29 -15.90
N ALA A 149 -23.35 17.02 -16.28
CA ALA A 149 -22.70 16.46 -17.46
C ALA A 149 -23.09 17.18 -18.75
N ILE A 150 -24.39 17.42 -18.95
CA ILE A 150 -24.87 18.13 -20.15
C ILE A 150 -24.36 19.57 -20.17
N SER A 151 -24.37 20.27 -19.04
CA SER A 151 -23.86 21.65 -18.98
C SER A 151 -22.35 21.77 -19.23
N LEU A 152 -21.59 20.71 -18.95
CA LEU A 152 -20.13 20.68 -19.16
C LEU A 152 -19.73 20.22 -20.55
N LYS A 153 -20.68 19.66 -21.32
CA LYS A 153 -20.44 19.07 -22.64
C LYS A 153 -19.69 20.03 -23.58
N ASP A 154 -20.22 21.23 -23.75
CA ASP A 154 -19.66 22.27 -24.63
C ASP A 154 -18.82 23.31 -23.88
N ASN A 155 -18.66 23.14 -22.56
CA ASN A 155 -17.97 24.13 -21.72
C ASN A 155 -16.48 24.23 -22.07
N LYS A 156 -16.00 25.46 -22.26
CA LYS A 156 -14.61 25.76 -22.65
C LYS A 156 -13.70 26.18 -21.50
N TYR A 157 -14.26 26.46 -20.33
CA TYR A 157 -13.55 27.07 -19.19
C TYR A 157 -13.04 26.03 -18.20
N VAL A 158 -13.85 25.04 -17.86
CA VAL A 158 -13.60 24.08 -16.79
C VAL A 158 -12.54 23.07 -17.20
N LYS A 159 -11.41 23.07 -16.51
CA LYS A 159 -10.29 22.15 -16.72
C LYS A 159 -10.21 21.07 -15.65
N VAL A 160 -10.68 21.36 -14.44
CA VAL A 160 -10.61 20.46 -13.29
C VAL A 160 -11.98 20.35 -12.65
N ILE A 161 -12.48 19.13 -12.51
CA ILE A 161 -13.71 18.87 -11.77
C ILE A 161 -13.45 17.88 -10.64
N ASP A 162 -13.95 18.24 -9.46
CA ASP A 162 -13.85 17.40 -8.28
C ASP A 162 -15.23 17.01 -7.77
N LEU A 163 -15.55 15.73 -7.91
CA LEU A 163 -16.83 15.13 -7.53
C LEU A 163 -16.65 14.13 -6.37
N THR A 164 -15.58 14.26 -5.58
CA THR A 164 -15.26 13.32 -4.49
C THR A 164 -16.47 13.04 -3.58
N ASP A 165 -16.68 11.77 -3.28
CA ASP A 165 -17.70 11.25 -2.36
C ASP A 165 -19.13 11.69 -2.73
N ASN A 166 -19.44 11.72 -4.03
CA ASN A 166 -20.82 11.78 -4.53
C ASN A 166 -21.23 10.43 -5.11
N TRP A 167 -22.38 9.90 -4.69
CA TRP A 167 -22.80 8.57 -5.11
C TRP A 167 -23.26 8.57 -6.57
N MET A 168 -22.56 7.80 -7.40
CA MET A 168 -22.87 7.63 -8.81
C MET A 168 -23.49 6.26 -9.06
N ASN A 169 -24.61 6.25 -9.79
CA ASN A 169 -25.14 5.03 -10.38
C ASN A 169 -24.66 4.87 -11.83
N GLU A 170 -25.09 3.81 -12.49
CA GLU A 170 -24.73 3.53 -13.89
C GLU A 170 -25.19 4.64 -14.86
N ASP A 171 -26.36 5.25 -14.62
CA ASP A 171 -26.88 6.34 -15.48
C ASP A 171 -26.05 7.61 -15.35
N ALA A 172 -25.64 7.99 -14.14
CA ALA A 172 -24.74 9.11 -13.90
C ALA A 172 -23.39 8.87 -14.59
N CYS A 173 -22.87 7.64 -14.55
CA CYS A 173 -21.64 7.26 -15.23
C CYS A 173 -21.77 7.32 -16.76
N PHE A 174 -22.94 6.93 -17.30
CA PHE A 174 -23.24 7.07 -18.72
C PHE A 174 -23.21 8.54 -19.15
N HIS A 175 -23.90 9.44 -18.43
CA HIS A 175 -23.91 10.86 -18.76
C HIS A 175 -22.52 11.50 -18.66
N LEU A 176 -21.72 11.17 -17.64
CA LEU A 176 -20.33 11.62 -17.60
C LEU A 176 -19.50 11.06 -18.74
N GLY A 177 -19.68 9.78 -19.11
CA GLY A 177 -19.02 9.17 -20.25
C GLY A 177 -19.30 9.92 -21.55
N GLU A 178 -20.57 10.22 -21.84
CA GLU A 178 -20.98 10.98 -23.02
C GLU A 178 -20.43 12.42 -23.01
N MET A 179 -20.46 13.10 -21.86
CA MET A 179 -19.84 14.42 -21.71
C MET A 179 -18.35 14.38 -22.03
N LEU A 180 -17.63 13.35 -21.57
CA LEU A 180 -16.20 13.23 -21.83
C LEU A 180 -15.89 13.04 -23.31
N ILE A 181 -16.77 12.44 -24.12
CA ILE A 181 -16.51 12.25 -25.57
C ILE A 181 -16.39 13.60 -26.26
N GLU A 182 -17.30 14.53 -25.96
CA GLU A 182 -17.42 15.80 -26.68
C GLU A 182 -16.66 16.95 -26.01
N ASN A 183 -16.40 16.85 -24.70
CA ASN A 183 -15.74 17.91 -23.96
C ASN A 183 -14.28 18.15 -24.40
N ILE A 184 -13.97 19.42 -24.70
CA ILE A 184 -12.66 19.85 -25.23
C ILE A 184 -11.74 20.54 -24.21
N SER A 185 -12.21 20.78 -22.99
CA SER A 185 -11.52 21.62 -22.00
C SER A 185 -10.99 20.84 -20.79
N LEU A 186 -11.72 19.80 -20.37
CA LEU A 186 -11.47 19.05 -19.14
C LEU A 186 -10.15 18.28 -19.22
N ARG A 187 -9.31 18.49 -18.20
CA ARG A 187 -7.97 17.88 -18.07
C ARG A 187 -7.90 16.92 -16.89
N GLU A 188 -8.59 17.24 -15.80
CA GLU A 188 -8.54 16.46 -14.56
C GLU A 188 -9.96 16.18 -14.03
N LEU A 189 -10.24 14.91 -13.77
CA LEU A 189 -11.52 14.42 -13.25
C LEU A 189 -11.26 13.62 -11.97
N ASN A 190 -11.71 14.14 -10.84
CA ASN A 190 -11.63 13.45 -9.55
C ASN A 190 -12.99 12.83 -9.18
N LEU A 191 -13.01 11.50 -9.12
CA LEU A 191 -14.17 10.67 -8.78
C LEU A 191 -13.90 9.80 -7.54
N CYS A 192 -13.01 10.23 -6.65
CA CYS A 192 -12.71 9.47 -5.43
C CYS A 192 -13.99 9.19 -4.62
N GLY A 193 -14.23 7.93 -4.24
CA GLY A 193 -15.35 7.55 -3.37
C GLY A 193 -16.74 7.60 -4.02
N CYS A 194 -16.84 7.66 -5.36
CA CYS A 194 -18.12 7.79 -6.07
C CYS A 194 -18.91 6.48 -6.23
N ARG A 195 -18.38 5.33 -5.80
CA ARG A 195 -19.03 4.01 -5.87
C ARG A 195 -19.45 3.57 -7.27
N ILE A 196 -18.65 3.91 -8.29
CA ILE A 196 -18.93 3.66 -9.72
C ILE A 196 -19.22 2.18 -10.02
N GLY A 197 -18.46 1.26 -9.43
CA GLY A 197 -18.57 -0.18 -9.71
C GLY A 197 -18.14 -0.58 -11.14
N PRO A 198 -18.20 -1.87 -11.49
CA PRO A 198 -17.76 -2.37 -12.79
C PRO A 198 -18.68 -1.95 -13.96
N GLU A 199 -20.00 -1.95 -13.78
CA GLU A 199 -20.94 -1.57 -14.84
C GLU A 199 -20.96 -0.06 -15.09
N GLY A 200 -20.82 0.77 -14.05
CA GLY A 200 -20.61 2.21 -14.22
C GLY A 200 -19.32 2.51 -15.00
N ALA A 201 -18.24 1.80 -14.68
CA ALA A 201 -16.96 1.94 -15.38
C ALA A 201 -17.04 1.55 -16.86
N LYS A 202 -17.80 0.49 -17.19
CA LYS A 202 -18.08 0.09 -18.56
C LYS A 202 -18.74 1.22 -19.35
N ARG A 203 -19.79 1.83 -18.78
CA ARG A 203 -20.52 2.95 -19.42
C ARG A 203 -19.63 4.19 -19.57
N MET A 204 -18.86 4.51 -18.54
CA MET A 204 -18.02 5.71 -18.51
C MET A 204 -16.81 5.61 -19.44
N PHE A 205 -16.20 4.44 -19.57
CA PHE A 205 -14.93 4.28 -20.31
C PHE A 205 -15.07 3.70 -21.72
N ALA A 206 -16.25 3.23 -22.13
CA ALA A 206 -16.48 2.62 -23.46
C ALA A 206 -15.89 3.46 -24.61
N ASN A 207 -16.06 4.78 -24.54
CA ASN A 207 -15.71 5.74 -25.59
C ASN A 207 -14.62 6.74 -25.20
N LEU A 208 -13.93 6.54 -24.07
CA LEU A 208 -12.95 7.51 -23.57
C LEU A 208 -11.75 7.73 -24.52
N HIS A 209 -11.46 6.77 -25.40
CA HIS A 209 -10.41 6.89 -26.42
C HIS A 209 -10.68 8.00 -27.46
N ILE A 210 -11.94 8.44 -27.63
CA ILE A 210 -12.30 9.57 -28.50
C ILE A 210 -11.88 10.89 -27.84
N ASN A 211 -11.91 10.95 -26.51
CA ASN A 211 -11.48 12.13 -25.78
C ASN A 211 -9.96 12.29 -25.86
N ASN A 212 -9.55 13.48 -26.29
CA ASN A 212 -8.14 13.84 -26.45
C ASN A 212 -7.65 14.85 -25.40
N THR A 213 -8.48 15.22 -24.44
CA THR A 213 -8.24 16.38 -23.56
C THR A 213 -7.96 15.96 -22.13
N LEU A 214 -8.66 14.94 -21.63
CA LEU A 214 -8.52 14.38 -20.30
C LEU A 214 -7.16 13.71 -20.13
N GLN A 215 -6.45 14.13 -19.09
CA GLN A 215 -5.09 13.67 -18.79
C GLN A 215 -5.01 12.98 -17.43
N LYS A 216 -5.84 13.38 -16.46
CA LYS A 216 -5.79 12.82 -15.11
C LYS A 216 -7.15 12.37 -14.65
N VAL A 217 -7.21 11.16 -14.12
CA VAL A 217 -8.42 10.56 -13.59
C VAL A 217 -8.11 9.90 -12.24
N ASP A 218 -8.82 10.35 -11.20
CA ASP A 218 -8.77 9.73 -9.88
C ASP A 218 -10.02 8.88 -9.65
N LEU A 219 -9.82 7.56 -9.52
CA LEU A 219 -10.86 6.56 -9.29
C LEU A 219 -10.70 5.88 -7.94
N THR A 220 -10.04 6.52 -6.98
CA THR A 220 -9.82 5.96 -5.65
C THR A 220 -11.15 5.52 -5.00
N LYS A 221 -11.21 4.36 -4.34
CA LYS A 221 -12.39 3.88 -3.59
C LYS A 221 -13.69 3.78 -4.42
N ASN A 222 -13.62 3.25 -5.64
CA ASN A 222 -14.80 3.10 -6.52
C ASN A 222 -15.31 1.67 -6.71
N TYR A 223 -14.71 0.68 -6.04
CA TYR A 223 -15.11 -0.73 -6.14
C TYR A 223 -15.15 -1.24 -7.59
N LEU A 224 -14.23 -0.79 -8.44
CA LEU A 224 -14.19 -1.16 -9.86
C LEU A 224 -14.01 -2.67 -10.08
N GLY A 225 -13.21 -3.32 -9.22
CA GLY A 225 -12.77 -4.69 -9.40
C GLY A 225 -11.97 -4.90 -10.69
N ASP A 226 -11.63 -6.16 -10.97
CA ASP A 226 -10.84 -6.49 -12.17
C ASP A 226 -11.58 -6.17 -13.48
N ALA A 227 -12.91 -6.34 -13.49
CA ALA A 227 -13.75 -6.08 -14.66
C ALA A 227 -13.85 -4.58 -14.99
N GLY A 228 -13.98 -3.71 -13.98
CA GLY A 228 -14.01 -2.26 -14.22
C GLY A 228 -12.69 -1.74 -14.80
N VAL A 229 -11.56 -2.27 -14.33
CA VAL A 229 -10.24 -1.91 -14.86
C VAL A 229 -10.03 -2.42 -16.29
N ASP A 230 -10.58 -3.57 -16.66
CA ASP A 230 -10.52 -4.06 -18.05
C ASP A 230 -11.10 -3.04 -19.04
N TYR A 231 -12.24 -2.41 -18.72
CA TYR A 231 -12.84 -1.38 -19.58
C TYR A 231 -11.96 -0.13 -19.69
N LEU A 232 -11.40 0.35 -18.57
CA LEU A 232 -10.44 1.46 -18.58
C LEU A 232 -9.21 1.12 -19.43
N THR A 233 -8.72 -0.11 -19.29
CA THR A 233 -7.52 -0.60 -19.95
C THR A 233 -7.71 -0.72 -21.47
N LYS A 234 -8.90 -1.16 -21.91
CA LYS A 234 -9.31 -1.15 -23.32
C LYS A 234 -9.35 0.27 -23.90
N ALA A 235 -9.76 1.27 -23.13
CA ALA A 235 -9.72 2.65 -23.58
C ALA A 235 -8.28 3.19 -23.72
N ILE A 236 -7.39 2.81 -22.80
CA ILE A 236 -5.96 3.14 -22.88
C ILE A 236 -5.32 2.49 -24.12
N PHE A 237 -5.58 1.20 -24.35
CA PHE A 237 -5.08 0.46 -25.50
C PHE A 237 -5.53 1.08 -26.85
N ARG A 238 -6.73 1.65 -26.89
CA ARG A 238 -7.25 2.38 -28.06
C ARG A 238 -6.65 3.79 -28.26
N GLY A 239 -5.74 4.24 -27.38
CA GLY A 239 -5.00 5.49 -27.56
C GLY A 239 -5.50 6.69 -26.77
N SER A 240 -6.21 6.48 -25.64
CA SER A 240 -6.63 7.58 -24.77
C SER A 240 -5.44 8.45 -24.32
N ASN A 241 -5.66 9.76 -24.16
CA ASN A 241 -4.62 10.74 -23.79
C ASN A 241 -4.30 10.79 -22.27
N LEU A 242 -4.75 9.79 -21.51
CA LEU A 242 -4.51 9.69 -20.08
C LEU A 242 -3.01 9.58 -19.75
N ARG A 243 -2.59 10.41 -18.80
CA ARG A 243 -1.22 10.49 -18.28
C ARG A 243 -1.14 10.03 -16.83
N ASN A 244 -2.17 10.32 -16.03
CA ASN A 244 -2.19 10.00 -14.60
C ASN A 244 -3.46 9.23 -14.26
N ILE A 245 -3.30 8.04 -13.70
CA ILE A 245 -4.41 7.18 -13.30
C ILE A 245 -4.20 6.75 -11.85
N THR A 246 -5.18 7.06 -11.01
CA THR A 246 -5.21 6.62 -9.61
C THR A 246 -6.30 5.56 -9.43
N LEU A 247 -5.90 4.33 -9.10
CA LEU A 247 -6.77 3.18 -8.87
C LEU A 247 -6.68 2.67 -7.43
N CYS A 248 -6.34 3.56 -6.49
CA CYS A 248 -6.20 3.22 -5.08
C CYS A 248 -7.49 2.62 -4.49
N TYR A 249 -7.38 1.54 -3.71
CA TYR A 249 -8.53 0.91 -3.02
C TYR A 249 -9.68 0.55 -3.98
N ASN A 250 -9.44 -0.28 -5.00
CA ASN A 250 -10.45 -0.71 -5.97
C ASN A 250 -10.66 -2.23 -6.01
N ASN A 251 -10.19 -2.94 -4.98
CA ASN A 251 -10.28 -4.40 -4.87
C ASN A 251 -9.66 -5.13 -6.06
N LEU A 252 -8.56 -4.58 -6.60
CA LEU A 252 -7.87 -5.17 -7.75
C LEU A 252 -7.06 -6.41 -7.33
N THR A 253 -7.08 -7.42 -8.20
CA THR A 253 -6.31 -8.65 -8.02
C THR A 253 -5.18 -8.77 -9.03
N ALA A 254 -4.50 -9.92 -9.04
CA ALA A 254 -3.48 -10.22 -10.04
C ALA A 254 -4.00 -10.17 -11.49
N LYS A 255 -5.30 -10.41 -11.72
CA LYS A 255 -5.89 -10.37 -13.08
C LYS A 255 -5.88 -8.96 -13.65
N ALA A 256 -6.29 -7.96 -12.87
CA ALA A 256 -6.22 -6.56 -13.27
C ALA A 256 -4.79 -6.16 -13.67
N LEU A 257 -3.79 -6.68 -12.95
CA LEU A 257 -2.40 -6.36 -13.26
C LEU A 257 -1.91 -6.95 -14.59
N VAL A 258 -2.36 -8.17 -14.94
CA VAL A 258 -2.08 -8.78 -16.25
C VAL A 258 -2.71 -7.94 -17.35
N ILE A 259 -3.98 -7.56 -17.18
CA ILE A 259 -4.72 -6.74 -18.15
C ILE A 259 -4.03 -5.38 -18.35
N LEU A 260 -3.65 -4.70 -17.25
CA LEU A 260 -2.87 -3.46 -17.31
C LEU A 260 -1.54 -3.64 -18.04
N THR A 261 -0.85 -4.75 -17.80
CA THR A 261 0.43 -5.06 -18.45
C THR A 261 0.29 -5.16 -19.97
N GLU A 262 -0.79 -5.77 -20.46
CA GLU A 262 -1.08 -5.91 -21.89
C GLU A 262 -1.37 -4.55 -22.55
N ALA A 263 -2.04 -3.62 -21.87
CA ALA A 263 -2.28 -2.30 -22.42
C ALA A 263 -1.04 -1.39 -22.49
N PHE A 264 0.02 -1.72 -21.76
CA PHE A 264 1.25 -0.95 -21.82
C PHE A 264 2.09 -1.19 -23.08
N GLU A 265 1.67 -2.08 -24.00
CA GLU A 265 2.58 -2.62 -25.01
C GLU A 265 3.00 -1.70 -26.17
N THR A 266 2.25 -0.66 -26.56
CA THR A 266 2.75 0.26 -27.62
C THR A 266 2.04 1.61 -27.53
N HIS A 267 2.79 2.72 -27.47
CA HIS A 267 2.29 4.11 -27.60
C HIS A 267 1.44 4.70 -26.46
N ASN A 268 1.49 4.17 -25.24
CA ASN A 268 0.83 4.83 -24.11
C ASN A 268 1.56 6.12 -23.70
N LYS A 269 0.78 7.14 -23.29
CA LYS A 269 1.29 8.40 -22.73
C LYS A 269 1.26 8.39 -21.20
N LEU A 270 1.08 7.21 -20.59
CA LEU A 270 0.91 7.09 -19.16
C LEU A 270 2.25 7.36 -18.48
N THR A 271 2.21 8.31 -17.56
CA THR A 271 3.37 8.75 -16.78
C THR A 271 3.24 8.36 -15.32
N HIS A 272 2.01 8.31 -14.79
CA HIS A 272 1.74 8.04 -13.38
C HIS A 272 0.68 6.96 -13.23
N LEU A 273 0.98 5.96 -12.41
CA LEU A 273 0.05 4.90 -12.04
C LEU A 273 0.09 4.64 -10.54
N ASP A 274 -1.06 4.79 -9.89
CA ASP A 274 -1.25 4.43 -8.49
C ASP A 274 -2.15 3.20 -8.36
N LEU A 275 -1.59 2.10 -7.86
CA LEU A 275 -2.27 0.84 -7.59
C LEU A 275 -2.32 0.53 -6.09
N SER A 276 -2.09 1.53 -5.24
CA SER A 276 -2.00 1.32 -3.80
C SER A 276 -3.28 0.76 -3.19
N TRP A 277 -3.16 0.10 -2.04
CA TRP A 277 -4.30 -0.48 -1.32
C TRP A 277 -5.13 -1.48 -2.15
N ASN A 278 -4.47 -2.25 -3.02
CA ASN A 278 -5.09 -3.33 -3.79
C ASN A 278 -4.47 -4.68 -3.46
N THR A 279 -5.23 -5.75 -3.63
CA THR A 279 -4.80 -7.11 -3.25
C THR A 279 -4.01 -7.79 -4.36
N ILE A 280 -2.79 -7.31 -4.61
CA ILE A 280 -1.91 -7.84 -5.66
C ILE A 280 -1.01 -8.94 -5.10
N VAL A 281 -1.51 -10.17 -5.07
CA VAL A 281 -0.79 -11.28 -4.43
C VAL A 281 0.17 -12.02 -5.37
N SER A 282 0.02 -11.92 -6.70
CA SER A 282 0.79 -12.75 -7.64
C SER A 282 2.16 -12.15 -8.00
N PRO A 283 3.29 -12.81 -7.64
CA PRO A 283 4.63 -12.32 -7.99
C PRO A 283 4.89 -12.33 -9.50
N ASN A 284 4.21 -13.18 -10.26
CA ASN A 284 4.38 -13.30 -11.70
C ASN A 284 3.79 -12.10 -12.42
N ALA A 285 2.59 -11.67 -12.00
CA ALA A 285 1.94 -10.51 -12.58
C ALA A 285 2.76 -9.24 -12.31
N VAL A 286 3.29 -9.09 -11.09
CA VAL A 286 4.17 -7.96 -10.74
C VAL A 286 5.45 -7.97 -11.56
N PHE A 287 6.05 -9.15 -11.78
CA PHE A 287 7.24 -9.30 -12.62
C PHE A 287 6.98 -8.87 -14.06
N ASN A 288 5.86 -9.29 -14.65
CA ASN A 288 5.51 -8.93 -16.02
C ASN A 288 5.26 -7.42 -16.15
N LEU A 289 4.52 -6.82 -15.21
CA LEU A 289 4.31 -5.37 -15.18
C LEU A 289 5.64 -4.61 -15.08
N CYS A 290 6.49 -4.96 -14.12
CA CYS A 290 7.78 -4.29 -13.92
C CYS A 290 8.70 -4.40 -15.14
N THR A 291 8.67 -5.55 -15.83
CA THR A 291 9.45 -5.75 -17.06
C THR A 291 8.93 -4.85 -18.17
N ARG A 292 7.60 -4.80 -18.38
CA ARG A 292 7.01 -3.89 -19.38
C ARG A 292 7.25 -2.41 -19.07
N LEU A 293 7.12 -2.00 -17.82
CA LEU A 293 7.41 -0.62 -17.40
C LEU A 293 8.90 -0.27 -17.52
N SER A 294 9.80 -1.25 -17.45
CA SER A 294 11.24 -1.03 -17.66
C SER A 294 11.60 -0.71 -19.12
N GLU A 295 10.81 -1.23 -20.07
CA GLU A 295 10.94 -0.96 -21.51
C GLU A 295 10.33 0.40 -21.90
N ASN A 296 9.45 0.94 -21.05
CA ASN A 296 8.79 2.22 -21.29
C ASN A 296 9.75 3.40 -21.02
N THR A 297 9.78 4.37 -21.95
CA THR A 297 10.65 5.56 -21.91
C THR A 297 9.96 6.81 -21.38
N VAL A 298 8.64 6.78 -21.17
CA VAL A 298 7.81 7.92 -20.75
C VAL A 298 7.37 7.79 -19.29
N PHE A 299 7.24 6.56 -18.79
CA PHE A 299 6.66 6.30 -17.47
C PHE A 299 7.53 6.81 -16.31
N GLU A 300 6.97 7.62 -15.40
CA GLU A 300 7.73 8.38 -14.39
C GLU A 300 7.41 7.99 -12.94
N GLU A 301 6.17 7.63 -12.60
CA GLU A 301 5.75 7.42 -11.22
C GLU A 301 4.90 6.14 -11.04
N LEU A 302 5.33 5.28 -10.11
CA LEU A 302 4.61 4.07 -9.72
C LEU A 302 4.39 4.01 -8.22
N ASN A 303 3.13 3.84 -7.82
CA ASN A 303 2.77 3.55 -6.44
C ASN A 303 2.18 2.15 -6.32
N LEU A 304 2.89 1.28 -5.61
CA LEU A 304 2.50 -0.09 -5.25
C LEU A 304 2.44 -0.27 -3.73
N SER A 305 2.23 0.82 -2.97
CA SER A 305 2.11 0.73 -1.51
C SER A 305 0.87 -0.06 -1.08
N TRP A 306 0.91 -0.74 0.06
CA TRP A 306 -0.22 -1.53 0.55
C TRP A 306 -0.75 -2.57 -0.46
N THR A 307 0.15 -3.20 -1.24
CA THR A 307 -0.24 -4.23 -2.22
C THR A 307 0.13 -5.66 -1.82
N SER A 308 0.61 -5.86 -0.59
CA SER A 308 1.06 -7.15 -0.06
C SER A 308 2.20 -7.80 -0.85
N LEU A 309 3.06 -6.99 -1.47
CA LEU A 309 4.24 -7.48 -2.20
C LEU A 309 5.18 -8.27 -1.30
N SER A 310 5.58 -9.46 -1.75
CA SER A 310 6.51 -10.33 -1.01
C SER A 310 7.32 -11.25 -1.92
N GLY A 311 8.44 -11.74 -1.41
CA GLY A 311 9.24 -12.79 -2.04
C GLY A 311 10.31 -12.33 -3.02
N LEU A 312 11.22 -13.25 -3.34
CA LEU A 312 12.38 -12.99 -4.20
C LEU A 312 12.00 -12.55 -5.62
N ARG A 313 10.92 -13.11 -6.18
CA ARG A 313 10.51 -12.78 -7.56
C ARG A 313 10.08 -11.32 -7.69
N VAL A 314 9.44 -10.77 -6.65
CA VAL A 314 9.11 -9.33 -6.61
C VAL A 314 10.37 -8.49 -6.47
N GLY A 315 11.35 -8.90 -5.65
CA GLY A 315 12.66 -8.24 -5.61
C GLY A 315 13.36 -8.19 -6.97
N LYS A 316 13.32 -9.30 -7.72
CA LYS A 316 13.82 -9.35 -9.11
C LYS A 316 13.01 -8.46 -10.05
N ALA A 317 11.69 -8.42 -9.91
CA ALA A 317 10.80 -7.55 -10.68
C ALA A 317 11.19 -6.07 -10.49
N ILE A 318 11.35 -5.64 -9.24
CA ILE A 318 11.73 -4.25 -8.92
C ILE A 318 13.15 -3.96 -9.42
N LYS A 319 14.08 -4.92 -9.29
CA LYS A 319 15.43 -4.78 -9.89
C LYS A 319 15.35 -4.53 -11.40
N THR A 320 14.50 -5.26 -12.11
CA THR A 320 14.25 -5.02 -13.54
C THR A 320 13.62 -3.64 -13.77
N LEU A 321 12.62 -3.24 -12.98
CA LEU A 321 12.02 -1.90 -13.09
C LEU A 321 13.05 -0.77 -12.92
N LEU A 322 14.02 -0.95 -12.04
CA LEU A 322 15.09 0.02 -11.78
C LEU A 322 16.08 0.19 -12.95
N THR A 323 16.01 -0.63 -14.01
CA THR A 323 16.77 -0.37 -15.25
C THR A 323 16.13 0.74 -16.10
N SER A 324 14.86 1.10 -15.83
CA SER A 324 14.14 2.17 -16.52
C SER A 324 14.90 3.50 -16.45
N GLN A 325 14.94 4.21 -17.57
CA GLN A 325 15.60 5.51 -17.69
C GLN A 325 14.68 6.69 -17.33
N SER A 326 13.36 6.47 -17.23
CA SER A 326 12.36 7.52 -17.02
C SER A 326 11.76 7.53 -15.62
N LEU A 327 11.76 6.40 -14.90
CA LEU A 327 11.15 6.29 -13.57
C LEU A 327 11.83 7.23 -12.56
N LYS A 328 11.06 8.16 -11.99
CA LYS A 328 11.51 9.16 -11.00
C LYS A 328 11.00 8.86 -9.60
N TYR A 329 9.81 8.29 -9.46
CA TYR A 329 9.17 8.02 -8.18
C TYR A 329 8.70 6.57 -8.10
N LEU A 330 9.10 5.86 -7.03
CA LEU A 330 8.67 4.51 -6.75
C LEU A 330 8.28 4.39 -5.28
N ASN A 331 7.00 4.11 -5.03
CA ASN A 331 6.50 3.83 -3.68
C ASN A 331 6.16 2.35 -3.51
N LEU A 332 6.86 1.71 -2.57
CA LEU A 332 6.74 0.32 -2.16
C LEU A 332 6.43 0.19 -0.67
N SER A 333 6.01 1.28 -0.02
CA SER A 333 5.74 1.29 1.41
C SER A 333 4.62 0.33 1.81
N ASN A 334 4.61 -0.08 3.08
CA ASN A 334 3.54 -0.93 3.64
C ASN A 334 3.34 -2.24 2.85
N ASN A 335 4.45 -2.89 2.52
CA ASN A 335 4.47 -4.20 1.89
C ASN A 335 5.20 -5.22 2.79
N LYS A 336 5.40 -6.44 2.29
CA LYS A 336 6.06 -7.54 2.99
C LYS A 336 7.41 -7.86 2.33
N LEU A 337 8.16 -6.82 1.95
CA LEU A 337 9.48 -6.97 1.33
C LEU A 337 10.51 -7.41 2.38
N SER A 338 11.03 -8.63 2.22
CA SER A 338 12.06 -9.21 3.10
C SER A 338 13.48 -8.86 2.63
N ASP A 339 14.48 -9.22 3.44
CA ASP A 339 15.92 -9.04 3.17
C ASP A 339 16.34 -9.50 1.76
N VAL A 340 15.80 -10.63 1.30
CA VAL A 340 16.09 -11.19 -0.03
C VAL A 340 15.64 -10.26 -1.15
N ALA A 341 14.47 -9.63 -1.01
CA ALA A 341 13.97 -8.67 -2.00
C ALA A 341 14.79 -7.38 -1.98
N ILE A 342 15.18 -6.92 -0.80
CA ILE A 342 15.93 -5.68 -0.61
C ILE A 342 17.34 -5.78 -1.17
N LYS A 343 18.00 -6.93 -1.05
CA LYS A 343 19.28 -7.20 -1.73
C LYS A 343 19.18 -7.03 -3.25
N GLN A 344 18.07 -7.46 -3.87
CA GLN A 344 17.86 -7.26 -5.31
C GLN A 344 17.61 -5.79 -5.65
N ILE A 345 16.83 -5.08 -4.83
CA ILE A 345 16.55 -3.65 -4.98
C ILE A 345 17.85 -2.84 -4.87
N ALA A 346 18.68 -3.09 -3.86
CA ALA A 346 19.97 -2.44 -3.67
C ALA A 346 20.88 -2.61 -4.90
N ASN A 347 20.99 -3.83 -5.43
CA ASN A 347 21.74 -4.11 -6.66
C ASN A 347 21.17 -3.37 -7.89
N GLY A 348 19.84 -3.27 -8.00
CA GLY A 348 19.20 -2.46 -9.05
C GLY A 348 19.51 -0.97 -8.92
N LEU A 349 19.51 -0.44 -7.69
CA LEU A 349 19.78 0.98 -7.41
C LEU A 349 21.20 1.40 -7.77
N GLU A 350 22.20 0.53 -7.62
CA GLU A 350 23.60 0.83 -7.97
C GLU A 350 23.77 1.26 -9.44
N ASN A 351 22.93 0.74 -10.33
CA ASN A 351 22.96 1.02 -11.76
C ASN A 351 21.93 2.06 -12.21
N ASN A 352 20.94 2.36 -11.37
CA ASN A 352 19.89 3.31 -11.69
C ASN A 352 20.40 4.76 -11.69
N ARG A 353 19.97 5.55 -12.69
CA ARG A 353 20.39 6.95 -12.87
C ARG A 353 19.23 7.95 -12.95
N SER A 354 18.01 7.47 -12.84
CA SER A 354 16.76 8.21 -13.09
C SER A 354 15.95 8.45 -11.82
N LEU A 355 15.93 7.47 -10.91
CA LEU A 355 15.08 7.48 -9.73
C LEU A 355 15.50 8.58 -8.76
N SER A 356 14.53 9.41 -8.40
CA SER A 356 14.68 10.54 -7.48
C SER A 356 14.16 10.21 -6.08
N THR A 357 13.10 9.42 -6.01
CA THR A 357 12.40 9.10 -4.76
C THR A 357 12.08 7.62 -4.70
N LEU A 358 12.47 7.00 -3.60
CA LEU A 358 12.19 5.62 -3.28
C LEU A 358 11.63 5.55 -1.88
N ASP A 359 10.40 5.06 -1.76
CA ASP A 359 9.75 4.83 -0.48
C ASP A 359 9.62 3.32 -0.23
N ILE A 360 10.28 2.83 0.82
CA ILE A 360 10.21 1.42 1.28
C ILE A 360 9.80 1.40 2.77
N SER A 361 9.19 2.48 3.25
CA SER A 361 8.73 2.60 4.64
C SER A 361 7.76 1.48 5.01
N TYR A 362 7.66 1.14 6.30
CA TYR A 362 6.72 0.13 6.80
C TYR A 362 6.84 -1.25 6.13
N ASN A 363 8.05 -1.64 5.70
CA ASN A 363 8.37 -3.02 5.31
C ASN A 363 9.15 -3.72 6.43
N PRO A 364 9.10 -5.06 6.53
CA PRO A 364 9.80 -5.84 7.56
C PRO A 364 11.32 -5.93 7.26
N LEU A 365 11.97 -4.77 7.26
CA LEU A 365 13.40 -4.58 7.00
C LEU A 365 14.21 -4.78 8.28
N THR A 366 15.34 -5.47 8.15
CA THR A 366 16.33 -5.51 9.22
C THR A 366 17.21 -4.26 9.19
N PRO A 367 17.86 -3.88 10.31
CA PRO A 367 18.80 -2.75 10.32
C PRO A 367 19.95 -2.90 9.31
N LYS A 368 20.36 -4.15 9.03
CA LYS A 368 21.38 -4.45 8.02
C LYS A 368 20.91 -4.11 6.61
N ASP A 369 19.63 -4.36 6.32
CA ASP A 369 19.03 -4.06 5.02
C ASP A 369 18.89 -2.54 4.80
N ALA A 370 18.52 -1.80 5.86
CA ALA A 370 18.51 -0.34 5.83
C ALA A 370 19.92 0.23 5.54
N LEU A 371 20.95 -0.34 6.18
CA LEU A 371 22.34 0.03 5.93
C LEU A 371 22.76 -0.30 4.49
N LEU A 372 22.35 -1.45 3.95
CA LEU A 372 22.62 -1.85 2.56
C LEU A 372 22.06 -0.83 1.55
N LEU A 373 20.79 -0.42 1.72
CA LEU A 373 20.16 0.59 0.86
C LEU A 373 20.88 1.95 0.98
N LEU A 374 21.30 2.29 2.19
CA LEU A 374 22.04 3.53 2.45
C LEU A 374 23.42 3.52 1.77
N LEU A 375 24.13 2.39 1.75
CA LEU A 375 25.43 2.27 1.09
C LEU A 375 25.36 2.60 -0.41
N CYS A 376 24.25 2.25 -1.10
CA CYS A 376 24.07 2.56 -2.51
C CYS A 376 24.14 4.06 -2.82
N LEU A 377 23.74 4.92 -1.87
CA LEU A 377 23.76 6.38 -2.01
C LEU A 377 25.17 6.98 -2.03
N ARG A 378 26.19 6.24 -1.57
CA ARG A 378 27.61 6.62 -1.64
C ARG A 378 28.12 6.70 -3.08
N ASN A 379 27.46 6.01 -4.01
CA ASN A 379 27.79 6.08 -5.42
C ASN A 379 27.21 7.37 -6.05
N ARG A 380 28.09 8.20 -6.64
CA ARG A 380 27.71 9.45 -7.33
C ARG A 380 26.77 9.24 -8.53
N LYS A 381 26.80 8.06 -9.17
CA LYS A 381 25.97 7.76 -10.35
C LYS A 381 24.48 7.66 -10.01
N VAL A 382 24.17 7.23 -8.78
CA VAL A 382 22.79 7.09 -8.29
C VAL A 382 22.21 8.49 -8.07
N LYS A 383 21.07 8.83 -8.67
CA LYS A 383 20.47 10.19 -8.52
C LYS A 383 19.41 10.29 -7.43
N LEU A 384 19.26 9.25 -6.62
CA LEU A 384 18.27 9.19 -5.54
C LEU A 384 18.43 10.34 -4.54
N GLN A 385 17.40 11.17 -4.40
CA GLN A 385 17.36 12.30 -3.48
C GLN A 385 16.59 11.96 -2.21
N LYS A 386 15.50 11.20 -2.34
CA LYS A 386 14.63 10.84 -1.21
C LYS A 386 14.64 9.32 -1.03
N LEU A 387 15.20 8.86 0.10
CA LEU A 387 15.10 7.48 0.54
C LEU A 387 14.26 7.45 1.81
N LEU A 388 13.01 7.02 1.69
CA LEU A 388 12.09 6.98 2.82
C LEU A 388 12.11 5.59 3.45
N LEU A 389 12.48 5.55 4.73
CA LEU A 389 12.57 4.33 5.55
C LEU A 389 11.81 4.52 6.87
N GLU A 390 10.63 5.14 6.83
CA GLU A 390 9.83 5.33 8.04
C GLU A 390 9.41 3.98 8.66
N ASN A 391 9.32 3.96 9.99
CA ASN A 391 8.99 2.76 10.77
C ASN A 391 9.97 1.58 10.58
N ILE A 392 11.24 1.86 10.28
CA ILE A 392 12.30 0.85 10.21
C ILE A 392 13.33 1.13 11.30
N PHE A 393 13.64 0.09 12.08
CA PHE A 393 14.64 0.18 13.13
C PHE A 393 16.05 0.15 12.55
N VAL A 394 16.90 1.07 13.01
CA VAL A 394 18.29 1.23 12.55
C VAL A 394 19.29 1.12 13.70
N THR A 395 20.57 0.94 13.38
CA THR A 395 21.68 0.91 14.36
C THR A 395 22.41 2.24 14.42
N ALA A 396 23.30 2.41 15.41
CA ALA A 396 24.19 3.58 15.49
C ALA A 396 25.07 3.73 14.24
N GLU A 397 25.52 2.63 13.65
CA GLU A 397 26.33 2.59 12.42
C GLU A 397 25.58 3.24 11.23
N PHE A 398 24.27 3.02 11.13
CA PHE A 398 23.44 3.66 10.10
C PHE A 398 23.45 5.19 10.25
N LEU A 399 23.39 5.71 11.48
CA LEU A 399 23.42 7.15 11.74
C LEU A 399 24.77 7.78 11.44
N GLU A 400 25.87 7.05 11.64
CA GLU A 400 27.22 7.45 11.25
C GLU A 400 27.35 7.52 9.73
N LEU A 401 26.96 6.44 9.02
CA LEU A 401 26.99 6.39 7.56
C LEU A 401 26.09 7.46 6.92
N ARG A 402 24.92 7.74 7.50
CA ARG A 402 24.02 8.80 7.04
C ARG A 402 24.69 10.16 7.13
N ARG A 403 25.39 10.46 8.24
CA ARG A 403 26.15 11.70 8.41
C ARG A 403 27.26 11.82 7.37
N GLU A 404 28.00 10.73 7.11
CA GLU A 404 28.99 10.69 6.04
C GLU A 404 28.35 11.02 4.69
N ILE A 405 27.25 10.36 4.33
CA ILE A 405 26.59 10.57 3.03
C ILE A 405 26.08 11.99 2.87
N LEU A 406 25.46 12.58 3.91
CA LEU A 406 24.96 13.96 3.85
C LEU A 406 26.08 15.00 3.78
N SER A 407 27.30 14.66 4.21
CA SER A 407 28.48 15.52 4.05
C SER A 407 28.98 15.59 2.59
N LEU A 408 28.61 14.63 1.75
CA LEU A 408 29.03 14.60 0.34
C LEU A 408 28.36 15.73 -0.44
N LYS A 409 29.17 16.48 -1.22
CA LYS A 409 28.71 17.66 -1.98
C LYS A 409 27.47 17.40 -2.86
N TYR A 410 27.35 16.20 -3.42
CA TYR A 410 26.26 15.80 -4.32
C TYR A 410 25.04 15.19 -3.61
N ARG A 411 25.04 15.10 -2.27
CA ARG A 411 23.96 14.54 -1.44
C ARG A 411 23.49 15.47 -0.32
N LYS A 412 23.98 16.71 -0.27
CA LYS A 412 23.65 17.68 0.79
C LYS A 412 22.14 17.89 1.01
N TYR A 413 21.36 17.81 -0.06
CA TYR A 413 19.90 17.97 -0.03
C TYR A 413 19.12 16.65 -0.03
N ALA A 414 19.81 15.52 0.16
CA ALA A 414 19.14 14.22 0.20
C ALA A 414 18.32 14.09 1.50
N VAL A 415 17.09 13.59 1.37
CA VAL A 415 16.19 13.31 2.48
C VAL A 415 16.23 11.82 2.75
N ILE A 416 16.77 11.45 3.90
CA ILE A 416 16.83 10.05 4.37
C ILE A 416 16.09 10.00 5.70
N THR A 417 14.89 9.41 5.68
CA THR A 417 14.10 9.17 6.90
C THR A 417 14.41 7.80 7.47
N TRP A 418 14.11 7.59 8.74
CA TRP A 418 14.21 6.30 9.42
C TRP A 418 13.17 6.25 10.55
N GLY A 419 12.93 5.07 11.12
CA GLY A 419 12.05 4.90 12.28
C GLY A 419 12.81 5.03 13.61
N GLY A 420 12.91 3.92 14.35
CA GLY A 420 13.55 3.87 15.67
C GLY A 420 15.04 3.52 15.63
N LEU A 421 15.74 3.77 16.74
CA LEU A 421 17.13 3.33 16.96
C LEU A 421 17.14 2.11 17.89
N ILE A 422 17.85 1.04 17.50
CA ILE A 422 18.11 -0.10 18.38
C ILE A 422 19.32 0.26 19.26
N PRO A 423 19.15 0.37 20.58
CA PRO A 423 20.27 0.61 21.48
C PRO A 423 21.22 -0.60 21.46
N LYS A 424 22.54 -0.36 21.49
CA LYS A 424 23.54 -1.42 21.73
C LYS A 424 23.36 -1.91 23.17
N PHE A 425 22.59 -2.98 23.37
CA PHE A 425 22.46 -3.63 24.66
C PHE A 425 23.74 -4.45 24.92
N THR A 426 24.63 -3.94 25.76
CA THR A 426 25.72 -4.74 26.33
C THR A 426 25.19 -5.41 27.59
N PRO A 427 25.01 -6.75 27.61
CA PRO A 427 24.69 -7.42 28.86
C PRO A 427 25.85 -7.20 29.83
N VAL A 428 25.58 -6.53 30.95
CA VAL A 428 26.52 -6.50 32.08
C VAL A 428 26.54 -7.94 32.60
N GLY A 429 27.59 -8.70 32.28
CA GLY A 429 27.76 -10.06 32.79
C GLY A 429 27.70 -10.07 34.32
N ALA A 430 27.15 -11.13 34.91
CA ALA A 430 27.08 -11.27 36.37
C ALA A 430 28.49 -11.19 36.98
N ASP A 431 28.67 -10.38 38.03
CA ASP A 431 29.96 -10.23 38.70
C ASP A 431 30.36 -11.55 39.38
N MET A 432 31.43 -12.19 38.92
CA MET A 432 31.91 -13.47 39.46
C MET A 432 32.24 -13.37 40.96
N ARG A 433 32.70 -12.19 41.42
CA ARG A 433 32.95 -11.95 42.86
C ARG A 433 31.69 -12.12 43.68
N ASP A 434 30.55 -11.68 43.15
CA ASP A 434 29.27 -11.79 43.81
C ASP A 434 28.79 -13.23 43.89
N ILE A 435 28.91 -13.96 42.77
CA ILE A 435 28.50 -15.37 42.67
C ILE A 435 29.31 -16.23 43.65
N VAL A 436 30.63 -16.09 43.66
CA VAL A 436 31.52 -16.90 44.49
C VAL A 436 31.30 -16.64 45.98
N LEU A 437 31.16 -15.38 46.39
CA LEU A 437 30.89 -15.04 47.79
C LEU A 437 29.49 -15.49 48.25
N ASN A 438 28.47 -15.41 47.39
CA ASN A 438 27.14 -15.91 47.72
C ASN A 438 27.13 -17.43 47.88
N ARG A 439 27.85 -18.16 47.03
CA ARG A 439 28.04 -19.62 47.15
C ARG A 439 28.75 -19.97 48.45
N ALA A 440 29.84 -19.27 48.77
CA ALA A 440 30.60 -19.51 49.99
C ALA A 440 29.75 -19.23 51.25
N ASN A 441 28.98 -18.13 51.27
CA ASN A 441 28.07 -17.82 52.37
C ASN A 441 26.95 -18.88 52.52
N ALA A 442 26.38 -19.36 51.42
CA ALA A 442 25.33 -20.38 51.44
C ALA A 442 25.83 -21.74 51.96
N ILE A 443 27.08 -22.10 51.69
CA ILE A 443 27.71 -23.30 52.27
C ILE A 443 27.87 -23.13 53.78
N CYS A 444 28.35 -21.97 54.22
CA CYS A 444 28.57 -21.70 55.64
C CYS A 444 27.25 -21.63 56.44
N SER A 445 26.16 -21.14 55.83
CA SER A 445 24.83 -21.10 56.47
C SER A 445 24.14 -22.47 56.58
N LYS A 446 24.51 -23.45 55.73
CA LYS A 446 23.92 -24.81 55.73
C LYS A 446 24.61 -25.77 56.71
N SER A 447 25.73 -25.38 57.29
CA SER A 447 26.47 -26.20 58.27
C SER A 447 25.72 -26.29 59.62
N LYS A 448 25.89 -27.40 60.36
CA LYS A 448 25.28 -27.63 61.69
C LYS A 448 25.58 -26.53 62.70
N LYS A 449 26.72 -25.84 62.55
CA LYS A 449 27.02 -24.57 63.20
C LYS A 449 26.92 -23.52 62.09
N SER A 450 25.91 -22.65 62.16
CA SER A 450 25.80 -21.54 61.23
C SER A 450 26.98 -20.60 61.47
N VAL A 451 27.84 -20.47 60.47
CA VAL A 451 29.05 -19.66 60.56
C VAL A 451 28.97 -18.57 59.49
N ASP A 452 29.24 -17.32 59.87
CA ASP A 452 29.26 -16.22 58.92
C ASP A 452 30.68 -16.06 58.33
N ILE A 453 30.80 -16.37 57.03
CA ILE A 453 32.08 -16.28 56.32
C ILE A 453 32.63 -14.84 56.31
N ALA A 454 31.77 -13.82 56.33
CA ALA A 454 32.20 -12.43 56.32
C ALA A 454 32.91 -12.06 57.63
N LEU A 455 32.37 -12.51 58.77
CA LEU A 455 32.96 -12.25 60.09
C LEU A 455 34.33 -12.94 60.24
N ILE A 456 34.46 -14.18 59.76
CA ILE A 456 35.75 -14.88 59.80
C ILE A 456 36.77 -14.19 58.90
N ILE A 457 36.40 -13.79 57.68
CA ILE A 457 37.34 -13.10 56.80
C ILE A 457 37.75 -11.74 57.40
N LEU A 458 36.83 -11.04 58.08
CA LEU A 458 37.15 -9.81 58.82
C LEU A 458 38.06 -10.05 60.02
N GLU A 459 37.88 -11.16 60.75
CA GLU A 459 38.74 -11.57 61.87
C GLU A 459 40.15 -11.94 61.38
N LEU A 460 40.25 -12.73 60.31
CA LEU A 460 41.52 -13.05 59.65
C LEU A 460 42.24 -11.80 59.16
N TYR A 461 41.50 -10.80 58.65
CA TYR A 461 42.07 -9.52 58.25
C TYR A 461 42.54 -8.65 59.44
N LYS A 462 41.91 -8.80 60.60
CA LYS A 462 42.34 -8.14 61.84
C LYS A 462 43.67 -8.72 62.33
N GLU A 463 43.86 -10.03 62.20
CA GLU A 463 45.09 -10.74 62.56
C GLU A 463 46.23 -10.51 61.57
N ASN A 464 45.95 -10.58 60.26
CA ASN A 464 46.95 -10.38 59.21
C ASN A 464 46.39 -9.60 58.01
N LYS A 465 47.00 -8.44 57.73
CA LYS A 465 46.62 -7.56 56.62
C LYS A 465 47.35 -7.88 55.31
N GLU A 466 48.36 -8.73 55.35
CA GLU A 466 49.17 -9.09 54.18
C GLU A 466 48.44 -10.08 53.26
N PRO A 467 48.77 -10.10 51.95
CA PRO A 467 48.27 -11.13 51.03
C PRO A 467 48.64 -12.53 51.52
N MET A 468 47.66 -13.43 51.56
CA MET A 468 47.82 -14.77 52.13
C MET A 468 47.91 -15.82 51.02
N ASP A 469 48.82 -16.79 51.13
CA ASP A 469 48.84 -17.94 50.22
C ASP A 469 47.51 -18.73 50.33
N VAL A 470 46.97 -19.18 49.20
CA VAL A 470 45.68 -19.92 49.13
C VAL A 470 45.67 -21.13 50.08
N LYS A 471 46.80 -21.83 50.24
CA LYS A 471 46.90 -22.97 51.17
C LYS A 471 46.80 -22.55 52.64
N VAL A 472 47.41 -21.41 52.99
CA VAL A 472 47.36 -20.83 54.34
C VAL A 472 45.97 -20.28 54.61
N PHE A 473 45.36 -19.62 53.63
CA PHE A 473 43.99 -19.10 53.69
C PHE A 473 42.96 -20.23 53.87
N ALA A 474 43.08 -21.32 53.11
CA ALA A 474 42.23 -22.50 53.28
C ALA A 474 42.39 -23.15 54.66
N LYS A 475 43.63 -23.22 55.18
CA LYS A 475 43.89 -23.74 56.53
C LYS A 475 43.25 -22.84 57.60
N ALA A 476 43.35 -21.53 57.46
CA ALA A 476 42.77 -20.55 58.38
C ALA A 476 41.23 -20.60 58.40
N LEU A 477 40.59 -20.80 57.24
CA LEU A 477 39.15 -21.02 57.15
C LEU A 477 38.73 -22.34 57.83
N ARG A 478 39.49 -23.43 57.63
CA ARG A 478 39.21 -24.74 58.27
C ARG A 478 39.35 -24.67 59.79
N THR A 479 40.35 -23.95 60.31
CA THR A 479 40.51 -23.72 61.76
C THR A 479 39.28 -23.05 62.36
N ASN A 480 38.64 -22.13 61.62
CA ASN A 480 37.41 -21.45 62.01
C ASN A 480 36.13 -22.19 61.60
N SER A 481 36.20 -23.52 61.40
CA SER A 481 35.06 -24.40 61.05
C SER A 481 34.37 -24.11 59.70
N VAL A 482 35.06 -23.43 58.76
CA VAL A 482 34.58 -23.19 57.39
C VAL A 482 35.24 -24.18 56.43
N PHE A 483 34.43 -25.08 55.88
CA PHE A 483 34.86 -26.07 54.89
C PHE A 483 34.35 -25.67 53.50
N LEU A 484 35.19 -24.99 52.73
CA LEU A 484 34.93 -24.72 51.32
C LEU A 484 35.58 -25.79 50.44
N ASP A 485 34.90 -26.15 49.36
CA ASP A 485 35.43 -27.05 48.33
C ASP A 485 36.65 -26.42 47.63
N GLU A 486 37.57 -27.27 47.18
CA GLU A 486 38.85 -26.84 46.62
C GLU A 486 38.64 -26.00 45.35
N GLY A 487 37.67 -26.36 44.50
CA GLY A 487 37.28 -25.56 43.33
C GLY A 487 36.72 -24.17 43.68
N LEU A 488 35.96 -24.05 44.78
CA LEU A 488 35.40 -22.76 45.20
C LEU A 488 36.48 -21.85 45.81
N LEU A 489 37.47 -22.42 46.49
CA LEU A 489 38.64 -21.69 47.00
C LEU A 489 39.51 -21.16 45.86
N GLU A 490 39.68 -21.95 44.79
CA GLU A 490 40.34 -21.49 43.57
C GLU A 490 39.58 -20.35 42.89
N GLU A 491 38.26 -20.46 42.73
CA GLU A 491 37.42 -19.39 42.18
C GLU A 491 37.48 -18.10 43.02
N LEU A 492 37.48 -18.23 44.35
CA LEU A 492 37.56 -17.09 45.28
C LEU A 492 38.94 -16.43 45.22
N SER A 493 40.00 -17.23 45.20
CA SER A 493 41.37 -16.71 45.08
C SER A 493 41.65 -16.07 43.73
N ASN A 494 41.11 -16.61 42.63
CA ASN A 494 41.20 -15.99 41.31
C ASN A 494 40.41 -14.67 41.25
N SER A 495 39.24 -14.60 41.89
CA SER A 495 38.40 -13.40 41.94
C SER A 495 39.00 -12.27 42.79
N PHE A 496 39.83 -12.62 43.78
CA PHE A 496 40.50 -11.69 44.69
C PHE A 496 42.03 -11.91 44.70
N ALA A 497 42.65 -11.98 43.52
CA ALA A 497 44.08 -12.26 43.39
C ALA A 497 44.99 -11.18 44.00
N GLY A 498 45.99 -11.62 44.76
CA GLY A 498 47.07 -10.81 45.33
C GLY A 498 48.37 -10.84 44.51
N PRO A 499 49.39 -10.07 44.94
CA PRO A 499 50.71 -10.10 44.33
C PRO A 499 51.36 -11.49 44.51
N ALA A 500 52.01 -12.00 43.46
CA ALA A 500 52.63 -13.32 43.50
C ALA A 500 53.85 -13.34 44.43
N LEU A 501 53.82 -14.17 45.49
CA LEU A 501 54.99 -14.53 46.28
C LEU A 501 55.46 -15.93 45.85
N GLY A 502 56.49 -16.00 45.01
CA GLY A 502 57.06 -17.27 44.53
C GLY A 502 56.15 -18.02 43.55
N THR A 503 56.02 -19.34 43.71
CA THR A 503 55.24 -20.24 42.83
C THR A 503 53.77 -20.43 43.27
N GLY A 504 53.35 -19.80 44.38
CA GLY A 504 52.00 -19.92 44.95
C GLY A 504 51.06 -18.78 44.56
N LYS A 505 49.76 -19.07 44.43
CA LYS A 505 48.70 -18.06 44.29
C LYS A 505 48.44 -17.41 45.65
N THR A 506 48.22 -16.10 45.68
CA THR A 506 47.87 -15.37 46.92
C THR A 506 46.50 -14.71 46.81
N VAL A 507 45.81 -14.59 47.94
CA VAL A 507 44.52 -13.89 48.09
C VAL A 507 44.79 -12.50 48.64
N ASN A 508 44.31 -11.47 47.94
CA ASN A 508 44.39 -10.10 48.41
C ASN A 508 43.31 -9.83 49.45
N MET A 509 43.69 -9.95 50.73
CA MET A 509 42.78 -9.74 51.85
C MET A 509 42.20 -8.32 51.91
N VAL A 510 42.94 -7.30 51.47
CA VAL A 510 42.46 -5.91 51.43
C VAL A 510 41.31 -5.75 50.43
N LYS A 511 41.47 -6.26 49.20
CA LYS A 511 40.43 -6.21 48.15
C LYS A 511 39.21 -7.04 48.53
N LEU A 512 39.44 -8.22 49.12
CA LEU A 512 38.38 -9.10 49.59
C LEU A 512 37.52 -8.42 50.68
N VAL A 513 38.17 -7.82 51.68
CA VAL A 513 37.47 -7.14 52.78
C VAL A 513 36.77 -5.85 52.33
N ASP A 514 37.39 -5.05 51.46
CA ASP A 514 36.76 -3.84 50.89
C ASP A 514 35.48 -4.21 50.11
N TYR A 515 35.52 -5.27 49.32
CA TYR A 515 34.34 -5.78 48.62
C TYR A 515 33.28 -6.34 49.58
N LEU A 516 33.69 -7.10 50.59
CA LEU A 516 32.79 -7.65 51.62
C LEU A 516 32.05 -6.54 52.39
N LYS A 517 32.76 -5.46 52.78
CA LYS A 517 32.15 -4.32 53.48
C LYS A 517 31.11 -3.59 52.63
N ARG A 518 31.32 -3.51 51.31
CA ARG A 518 30.33 -2.92 50.39
C ARG A 518 29.12 -3.83 50.18
N LYS A 519 29.35 -5.15 50.13
CA LYS A 519 28.31 -6.14 49.88
C LYS A 519 27.44 -6.44 51.11
N TRP A 520 28.04 -6.54 52.29
CA TRP A 520 27.37 -6.85 53.55
C TRP A 520 27.76 -5.83 54.65
N PRO A 521 27.24 -4.59 54.58
CA PRO A 521 27.62 -3.52 55.50
C PRO A 521 27.23 -3.79 56.96
N ASP A 522 26.21 -4.62 57.19
CA ASP A 522 25.68 -4.96 58.51
C ASP A 522 26.54 -5.99 59.26
N ARG A 523 27.46 -6.67 58.58
CA ARG A 523 28.30 -7.74 59.16
C ARG A 523 29.62 -7.16 59.65
N GLN A 524 29.62 -6.63 60.86
CA GLN A 524 30.80 -6.03 61.49
C GLN A 524 31.26 -6.80 62.73
N LEU A 525 32.56 -6.79 62.99
CA LEU A 525 33.11 -7.34 64.23
C LEU A 525 32.65 -6.49 65.43
N PRO A 526 32.42 -7.10 66.60
CA PRO A 526 32.09 -6.35 67.81
C PRO A 526 33.22 -5.35 68.16
N PRO A 527 32.88 -4.17 68.72
CA PRO A 527 33.86 -3.19 69.13
C PRO A 527 34.82 -3.83 70.14
N THR A 528 36.12 -3.66 69.94
CA THR A 528 37.14 -4.18 70.86
C THR A 528 37.02 -3.36 72.16
N PRO A 529 36.90 -3.97 73.35
CA PRO A 529 36.83 -3.22 74.59
C PRO A 529 38.08 -2.35 74.77
N PRO A 530 37.96 -1.13 75.32
CA PRO A 530 39.11 -0.26 75.53
C PRO A 530 40.13 -0.94 76.46
N PRO A 531 41.44 -0.71 76.25
CA PRO A 531 42.47 -1.28 77.11
C PRO A 531 42.22 -0.83 78.56
N VAL A 532 42.23 -1.79 79.48
CA VAL A 532 42.11 -1.52 80.92
C VAL A 532 43.30 -0.65 81.35
N GLU A 533 43.03 0.61 81.68
CA GLU A 533 44.02 1.49 82.29
C GLU A 533 44.41 0.93 83.66
N SER A 534 45.70 0.68 83.86
CA SER A 534 46.24 0.26 85.15
C SER A 534 46.06 1.38 86.18
N GLU A 535 45.14 1.20 87.12
CA GLU A 535 44.94 2.12 88.24
C GLU A 535 46.24 2.29 89.04
N GLY A 536 46.63 3.55 89.21
CA GLY A 536 47.80 3.96 89.97
C GLY A 536 47.69 3.62 91.46
N LYS A 537 48.77 3.04 91.99
CA LYS A 537 49.01 2.93 93.43
C LYS A 537 49.19 4.33 94.05
N ASN A 538 48.10 4.92 94.56
CA ASN A 538 48.21 6.02 95.52
C ASN A 538 48.39 5.43 96.93
N LYS A 539 49.59 5.63 97.48
CA LYS A 539 49.95 5.36 98.87
C LYS A 539 49.26 6.37 99.79
N THR A 540 48.39 5.90 100.68
CA THR A 540 48.05 6.63 101.91
C THR A 540 48.79 6.00 103.10
N LYS A 541 49.60 6.84 103.74
CA LYS A 541 50.30 6.60 105.00
C LYS A 541 49.31 6.32 106.12
N THR A 542 49.63 5.37 106.99
CA THR A 542 49.25 5.39 108.40
C THR A 542 50.49 5.11 109.24
N ASP A 543 51.01 6.14 109.89
CA ASP A 543 51.94 6.01 111.01
C ASP A 543 51.17 5.61 112.27
N LYS A 544 51.58 4.53 112.93
CA LYS A 544 51.33 4.29 114.36
C LYS A 544 52.65 3.98 115.05
N LYS A 545 53.22 5.04 115.65
CA LYS A 545 54.01 5.12 116.89
C LYS A 545 54.50 3.79 117.48
N LYS A 546 55.82 3.56 117.44
CA LYS A 546 56.75 3.63 118.60
C LYS A 546 58.17 3.33 118.14
#